data_AF-A0AA96SAT8-F1
#
_entry.id   AF-A0AA96SAT8-F1
#
_cell.length_a   1.000
_cell.length_b   1.000
_cell.length_c   1.000
_cell.angle_alpha   90.00
_cell.angle_beta   90.00
_cell.angle_gamma   90.00
#
_symmetry.space_group_name_H-M   'P 1'
#
loop_
_entity.id
_entity.type
_entity.pdbx_description
1 polymer ?
#
loop_
_entity_poly.entity_id
_entity_poly.type
_entity_poly.pdbx_seq_one_letter_code
_entity_poly.pdbx_strand_id
1 'polypeptide(L)'
;MSLPGAKQTAVQKAEQDLGISLPEDYKQLLLTQNKFEIGDWAFYPIKDEEFIKKTWDNIVRNNQELKELLPSGFVAIADNGTLNQLGYINAEGYVTNALYYWNHETKTLSLESFSLGDWIREIHQTEESRLEQFAKEVKASQIIYTLIDEKEGGLACAASAEEDTDVLLFWSNETTANQWTEEWKGYTILEISLSDFLKKWISGMQKDGLLCGVNWKRSISETESEPAKLNMWF
;
A
#
# COMPACT_ATOMS: atom_id res chain seq x y z
N MET A 1 8.88 0.53 -27.41
CA MET A 1 10.22 0.08 -26.98
C MET A 1 10.45 0.57 -25.58
N SER A 2 10.65 -0.37 -24.64
CA SER A 2 11.08 -0.12 -23.26
C SER A 2 12.41 0.64 -23.25
N LEU A 3 12.64 1.42 -22.20
CA LEU A 3 13.94 2.06 -21.99
C LEU A 3 14.95 1.05 -21.46
N PRO A 4 16.24 1.14 -21.87
CA PRO A 4 17.29 0.40 -21.18
C PRO A 4 17.39 0.85 -19.71
N GLY A 5 18.13 0.10 -18.92
CA GLY A 5 18.50 0.49 -17.58
C GLY A 5 19.28 1.80 -17.51
N ALA A 6 19.14 2.51 -16.40
CA ALA A 6 19.90 3.70 -16.10
C ALA A 6 21.40 3.39 -15.97
N LYS A 7 22.25 4.36 -16.30
CA LYS A 7 23.68 4.26 -16.01
C LYS A 7 23.91 4.39 -14.49
N GLN A 8 24.78 3.57 -13.92
CA GLN A 8 25.14 3.64 -12.48
C GLN A 8 25.54 5.05 -12.04
N THR A 9 26.30 5.76 -12.87
CA THR A 9 26.74 7.14 -12.62
C THR A 9 25.58 8.13 -12.60
N ALA A 10 24.52 7.89 -13.39
CA ALA A 10 23.32 8.72 -13.39
C ALA A 10 22.48 8.48 -12.12
N VAL A 11 22.39 7.23 -11.65
CA VAL A 11 21.74 6.90 -10.36
C VAL A 11 22.46 7.59 -9.20
N GLN A 12 23.80 7.47 -9.12
CA GLN A 12 24.61 8.13 -8.09
C GLN A 12 24.46 9.65 -8.11
N LYS A 13 24.36 10.24 -9.30
CA LYS A 13 24.13 11.67 -9.46
C LYS A 13 22.75 12.07 -8.94
N ALA A 14 21.71 11.28 -9.22
CA ALA A 14 20.37 11.53 -8.70
C ALA A 14 20.31 11.41 -7.17
N GLU A 15 20.95 10.40 -6.58
CA GLU A 15 21.11 10.24 -5.13
C GLU A 15 21.77 11.48 -4.49
N GLN A 16 22.86 11.96 -5.10
CA GLN A 16 23.55 13.18 -4.66
C GLN A 16 22.63 14.42 -4.73
N ASP A 17 21.88 14.57 -5.82
CA ASP A 17 20.99 15.72 -6.03
C ASP A 17 19.75 15.69 -5.12
N LEU A 18 19.30 14.51 -4.72
CA LEU A 18 18.21 14.31 -3.76
C LEU A 18 18.70 14.35 -2.30
N GLY A 19 20.00 14.17 -2.06
CA GLY A 19 20.57 14.09 -0.72
C GLY A 19 20.20 12.81 0.03
N ILE A 20 19.97 11.70 -0.69
CA ILE A 20 19.59 10.40 -0.14
C ILE A 20 20.42 9.27 -0.74
N SER A 21 20.40 8.11 -0.08
CA SER A 21 20.78 6.84 -0.69
C SER A 21 19.51 6.04 -0.99
N LEU A 22 19.29 5.67 -2.24
CA LEU A 22 18.15 4.84 -2.63
C LEU A 22 18.39 3.39 -2.17
N PRO A 23 17.32 2.68 -1.75
CA PRO A 23 17.41 1.27 -1.42
C PRO A 23 17.98 0.42 -2.56
N GLU A 24 18.72 -0.63 -2.21
CA GLU A 24 19.45 -1.44 -3.19
C GLU A 24 18.52 -2.16 -4.17
N ASP A 25 17.39 -2.67 -3.69
CA ASP A 25 16.37 -3.33 -4.53
C ASP A 25 15.80 -2.38 -5.59
N TYR A 26 15.51 -1.13 -5.23
CA TYR A 26 15.04 -0.13 -6.17
C TYR A 26 16.10 0.27 -7.20
N LYS A 27 17.36 0.44 -6.77
CA LYS A 27 18.45 0.73 -7.72
C LYS A 27 18.62 -0.37 -8.75
N GLN A 28 18.54 -1.65 -8.35
CA GLN A 28 18.64 -2.77 -9.28
C GLN A 28 17.54 -2.74 -10.36
N LEU A 29 16.31 -2.34 -10.00
CA LEU A 29 15.23 -2.14 -10.97
C LEU A 29 15.55 -1.02 -11.96
N LEU A 30 15.97 0.15 -11.47
CA LEU A 30 16.36 1.29 -12.32
C LEU A 30 17.50 0.95 -13.28
N LEU A 31 18.51 0.18 -12.81
CA LEU A 31 19.65 -0.29 -13.60
C LEU A 31 19.27 -1.37 -14.61
N THR A 32 18.12 -2.04 -14.44
CA THR A 32 17.61 -3.03 -15.39
C THR A 32 16.71 -2.36 -16.44
N GLN A 33 15.83 -1.47 -15.99
CA GLN A 33 14.88 -0.75 -16.82
C GLN A 33 14.63 0.62 -16.19
N ASN A 34 15.04 1.71 -16.86
CA ASN A 34 15.01 3.04 -16.27
C ASN A 34 13.58 3.59 -16.08
N LYS A 35 12.60 3.11 -16.86
CA LYS A 35 11.20 3.51 -16.75
C LYS A 35 10.30 2.28 -16.78
N PHE A 36 9.53 2.09 -15.73
CA PHE A 36 8.66 0.94 -15.54
C PHE A 36 7.42 1.33 -14.74
N GLU A 37 6.42 0.44 -14.77
CA GLU A 37 5.15 0.57 -14.08
C GLU A 37 4.91 -0.72 -13.29
N ILE A 38 4.32 -0.61 -12.09
CA ILE A 38 3.93 -1.76 -11.26
C ILE A 38 2.53 -1.49 -10.70
N GLY A 39 1.54 -2.29 -11.11
CA GLY A 39 0.13 -1.94 -10.90
C GLY A 39 -0.16 -0.61 -11.60
N ASP A 40 -0.85 0.30 -10.90
CA ASP A 40 -1.16 1.65 -11.40
C ASP A 40 -0.04 2.68 -11.18
N TRP A 41 1.11 2.25 -10.64
CA TRP A 41 2.19 3.16 -10.27
C TRP A 41 3.25 3.26 -11.36
N ALA A 42 3.43 4.48 -11.89
CA ALA A 42 4.50 4.82 -12.81
C ALA A 42 5.72 5.32 -12.04
N PHE A 43 6.83 4.60 -12.13
CA PHE A 43 8.06 4.97 -11.43
C PHE A 43 8.83 6.05 -12.19
N TYR A 44 9.28 7.05 -11.45
CA TYR A 44 10.04 8.17 -11.99
C TYR A 44 11.41 7.68 -12.49
N PRO A 45 11.74 7.91 -13.77
CA PRO A 45 13.02 7.51 -14.31
C PRO A 45 14.18 8.31 -13.73
N ILE A 46 15.39 7.80 -13.90
CA ILE A 46 16.62 8.57 -13.81
C ILE A 46 16.82 9.34 -15.12
N LYS A 47 17.23 10.60 -15.02
CA LYS A 47 17.50 11.44 -16.18
C LYS A 47 18.57 10.81 -17.07
N ASP A 48 18.26 10.63 -18.35
CA ASP A 48 19.19 10.16 -19.38
C ASP A 48 19.14 11.12 -20.58
N GLU A 49 20.28 11.72 -20.93
CA GLU A 49 20.37 12.68 -22.05
C GLU A 49 20.12 12.02 -23.41
N GLU A 50 20.42 10.72 -23.57
CA GLU A 50 20.15 9.96 -24.79
C GLU A 50 18.65 9.72 -24.98
N PHE A 51 17.91 9.64 -23.88
CA PHE A 51 16.48 9.36 -23.85
C PHE A 51 15.65 10.47 -23.19
N ILE A 52 16.13 11.72 -23.27
CA ILE A 52 15.59 12.85 -22.49
C ILE A 52 14.08 13.03 -22.65
N LYS A 53 13.52 12.78 -23.84
CA LYS A 53 12.06 12.88 -24.06
C LYS A 53 11.24 11.92 -23.20
N LYS A 54 11.81 10.79 -22.80
CA LYS A 54 11.16 9.75 -21.98
C LYS A 54 11.55 9.84 -20.50
N THR A 55 12.68 10.47 -20.20
CA THR A 55 13.23 10.65 -18.84
C THR A 55 13.23 12.11 -18.40
N TRP A 56 12.48 12.98 -19.08
CA TRP A 56 12.40 14.40 -18.71
C TRP A 56 11.76 14.54 -17.34
N ASP A 57 10.70 13.76 -17.13
CA ASP A 57 9.95 13.67 -15.88
C ASP A 57 10.63 12.74 -14.87
N ASN A 58 11.89 13.05 -14.53
CA ASN A 58 12.74 12.19 -13.71
C ASN A 58 12.52 12.42 -12.20
N ILE A 59 13.05 11.49 -11.40
CA ILE A 59 12.92 11.51 -9.93
C ILE A 59 13.41 12.81 -9.29
N VAL A 60 14.52 13.40 -9.76
CA VAL A 60 15.07 14.64 -9.19
C VAL A 60 14.14 15.82 -9.48
N ARG A 61 13.67 15.92 -10.73
CA ARG A 61 12.74 16.99 -11.14
C ARG A 61 11.44 16.90 -10.34
N ASN A 62 10.82 15.73 -10.26
CA ASN A 62 9.55 15.56 -9.55
C ASN A 62 9.66 15.97 -8.07
N ASN A 63 10.73 15.55 -7.38
CA ASN A 63 10.92 15.93 -5.98
C ASN A 63 11.24 17.42 -5.78
N GLN A 64 11.78 18.10 -6.80
CA GLN A 64 11.95 19.56 -6.76
C GLN A 64 10.64 20.30 -6.99
N GLU A 65 9.82 19.84 -7.94
CA GLU A 65 8.55 20.48 -8.30
C GLU A 65 7.45 20.23 -7.26
N LEU A 66 7.45 19.04 -6.65
CA LEU A 66 6.49 18.65 -5.62
C LEU A 66 6.92 19.05 -4.20
N LYS A 67 8.08 19.70 -4.02
CA LYS A 67 8.69 19.95 -2.70
C LYS A 67 7.74 20.61 -1.68
N GLU A 68 6.92 21.55 -2.12
CA GLU A 68 5.95 22.26 -1.27
C GLU A 68 4.66 21.46 -1.02
N LEU A 69 4.43 20.39 -1.77
CA LEU A 69 3.26 19.51 -1.68
C LEU A 69 3.55 18.21 -0.93
N LEU A 70 4.81 17.83 -0.80
CA LEU A 70 5.25 16.61 -0.13
C LEU A 70 5.59 16.88 1.35
N PRO A 71 5.39 15.89 2.23
CA PRO A 71 5.82 16.01 3.61
C PRO A 71 7.35 16.12 3.70
N SER A 72 7.83 16.80 4.75
CA SER A 72 9.26 17.01 4.96
C SER A 72 10.02 15.68 5.01
N GLY A 73 11.10 15.58 4.24
CA GLY A 73 11.95 14.39 4.18
C GLY A 73 11.42 13.27 3.27
N PHE A 74 10.22 13.41 2.69
CA PHE A 74 9.70 12.42 1.74
C PHE A 74 10.32 12.61 0.35
N VAL A 75 10.72 11.48 -0.25
CA VAL A 75 11.23 11.41 -1.60
C VAL A 75 10.31 10.52 -2.43
N ALA A 76 9.54 11.14 -3.31
CA ALA A 76 8.63 10.48 -4.21
C ALA A 76 9.41 9.71 -5.29
N ILE A 77 9.01 8.47 -5.55
CA ILE A 77 9.64 7.59 -6.55
C ILE A 77 8.65 7.12 -7.62
N ALA A 78 7.35 7.23 -7.37
CA ALA A 78 6.30 6.88 -8.32
C ALA A 78 5.02 7.67 -8.04
N ASP A 79 4.20 7.86 -9.07
CA ASP A 79 2.84 8.39 -8.99
C ASP A 79 1.84 7.45 -9.66
N ASN A 80 0.58 7.59 -9.31
CA ASN A 80 -0.53 6.82 -9.86
C ASN A 80 -1.47 7.67 -10.75
N GLY A 81 -1.03 8.84 -11.22
CA GLY A 81 -1.83 9.77 -12.01
C GLY A 81 -2.86 10.61 -11.23
N THR A 82 -3.04 10.40 -9.91
CA THR A 82 -3.96 11.18 -9.06
C THR A 82 -3.22 12.10 -8.07
N LEU A 83 -1.95 12.41 -8.37
CA LEU A 83 -1.01 13.11 -7.48
C LEU A 83 -0.65 12.37 -6.19
N ASN A 84 -1.18 11.16 -5.94
CA ASN A 84 -0.70 10.32 -4.86
C ASN A 84 0.70 9.80 -5.20
N GLN A 85 1.54 9.66 -4.18
CA GLN A 85 2.95 9.34 -4.37
C GLN A 85 3.33 8.12 -3.53
N LEU A 86 4.14 7.24 -4.12
CA LEU A 86 4.93 6.28 -3.36
C LEU A 86 6.34 6.83 -3.21
N GLY A 87 6.96 6.54 -2.07
CA GLY A 87 8.28 7.08 -1.80
C GLY A 87 8.92 6.55 -0.54
N TYR A 88 10.09 7.11 -0.27
CA TYR A 88 10.88 6.83 0.93
C TYR A 88 10.89 8.07 1.83
N ILE A 89 11.07 7.85 3.12
CA ILE A 89 11.24 8.94 4.09
C ILE A 89 12.69 8.96 4.56
N ASN A 90 13.36 10.10 4.36
CA ASN A 90 14.69 10.40 4.87
C ASN A 90 14.59 11.31 6.10
N ALA A 91 14.13 10.75 7.22
CA ALA A 91 14.01 11.46 8.49
C ALA A 91 14.23 10.53 9.70
N GLU A 92 14.70 11.10 10.80
CA GLU A 92 14.89 10.36 12.06
C GLU A 92 13.55 9.80 12.57
N GLY A 93 13.55 8.54 13.03
CA GLY A 93 12.38 7.86 13.57
C GLY A 93 11.58 7.02 12.55
N TYR A 94 11.95 7.04 11.27
CA TYR A 94 11.30 6.21 10.23
C TYR A 94 12.06 4.92 9.94
N VAL A 95 11.34 3.90 9.45
CA VAL A 95 11.91 2.60 9.10
C VAL A 95 12.71 2.71 7.80
N THR A 96 14.01 2.38 7.86
CA THR A 96 14.88 2.34 6.68
C THR A 96 14.38 1.33 5.64
N ASN A 97 14.43 1.70 4.36
CA ASN A 97 13.95 0.93 3.20
C ASN A 97 12.43 0.76 3.09
N ALA A 98 11.66 1.19 4.09
CA ALA A 98 10.22 1.10 4.03
C ALA A 98 9.64 2.02 2.96
N LEU A 99 8.65 1.52 2.24
CA LEU A 99 7.89 2.24 1.24
C LEU A 99 6.69 2.91 1.91
N TYR A 100 6.47 4.18 1.61
CA TYR A 100 5.37 4.97 2.15
C TYR A 100 4.48 5.48 1.03
N TYR A 101 3.19 5.55 1.33
CA TYR A 101 2.17 6.14 0.49
C TYR A 101 1.78 7.52 1.04
N TRP A 102 1.85 8.53 0.17
CA TRP A 102 1.38 9.88 0.41
C TRP A 102 0.08 10.13 -0.35
N ASN A 103 -0.98 10.44 0.39
CA ASN A 103 -2.27 10.84 -0.17
C ASN A 103 -2.32 12.36 -0.34
N HIS A 104 -2.42 12.82 -1.58
CA HIS A 104 -2.46 14.25 -1.89
C HIS A 104 -3.76 14.92 -1.41
N GLU A 105 -4.89 14.22 -1.42
CA GLU A 105 -6.19 14.78 -1.07
C GLU A 105 -6.34 14.96 0.44
N THR A 106 -6.02 13.91 1.21
CA THR A 106 -6.15 13.91 2.67
C THR A 106 -4.92 14.50 3.37
N LYS A 107 -3.80 14.67 2.65
CA LYS A 107 -2.50 15.09 3.19
C LYS A 107 -1.98 14.14 4.27
N THR A 108 -2.18 12.84 4.10
CA THR A 108 -1.75 11.81 5.05
C THR A 108 -0.62 10.95 4.48
N LEU A 109 0.28 10.53 5.37
CA LEU A 109 1.44 9.69 5.06
C LEU A 109 1.30 8.37 5.80
N SER A 110 1.38 7.27 5.08
CA SER A 110 1.16 5.93 5.64
C SER A 110 2.26 4.96 5.21
N LEU A 111 2.65 4.06 6.12
CA LEU A 111 3.59 2.99 5.82
C LEU A 111 2.90 1.94 4.94
N GLU A 112 3.40 1.74 3.73
CA GLU A 112 2.78 0.81 2.78
C GLU A 112 3.40 -0.59 2.86
N SER A 113 4.73 -0.67 2.90
CA SER A 113 5.46 -1.93 3.02
C SER A 113 6.85 -1.71 3.61
N PHE A 114 7.46 -2.77 4.15
CA PHE A 114 8.80 -2.69 4.76
C PHE A 114 9.94 -2.69 3.74
N SER A 115 9.66 -3.05 2.49
CA SER A 115 10.59 -2.90 1.36
C SER A 115 9.85 -2.79 0.04
N LEU A 116 10.51 -2.28 -1.01
CA LEU A 116 9.92 -2.28 -2.35
C LEU A 116 9.74 -3.71 -2.86
N GLY A 117 10.68 -4.60 -2.57
CA GLY A 117 10.55 -6.02 -2.92
C GLY A 117 9.32 -6.70 -2.31
N ASP A 118 9.00 -6.41 -1.05
CA ASP A 118 7.79 -6.94 -0.39
C ASP A 118 6.52 -6.36 -1.03
N TRP A 119 6.51 -5.04 -1.24
CA TRP A 119 5.40 -4.36 -1.91
C TRP A 119 5.10 -4.93 -3.32
N ILE A 120 6.13 -5.16 -4.13
CA ILE A 120 5.99 -5.77 -5.46
C ILE A 120 5.37 -7.16 -5.35
N ARG A 121 5.81 -7.98 -4.38
CA ARG A 121 5.22 -9.32 -4.18
C ARG A 121 3.75 -9.21 -3.81
N GLU A 122 3.39 -8.28 -2.92
CA GLU A 122 2.01 -8.06 -2.47
C GLU A 122 1.08 -7.63 -3.62
N ILE A 123 1.55 -6.76 -4.53
CA ILE A 123 0.77 -6.37 -5.72
C ILE A 123 0.45 -7.57 -6.60
N HIS A 124 1.42 -8.46 -6.79
CA HIS A 124 1.25 -9.62 -7.67
C HIS A 124 0.56 -10.82 -7.00
N GLN A 125 0.16 -10.72 -5.73
CA GLN A 125 -0.58 -11.80 -5.07
C GLN A 125 -1.98 -11.95 -5.67
N THR A 126 -2.36 -13.20 -5.89
CA THR A 126 -3.76 -13.55 -6.19
C THR A 126 -4.63 -13.36 -4.96
N GLU A 127 -5.94 -13.23 -5.17
CA GLU A 127 -6.92 -13.21 -4.08
C GLU A 127 -6.73 -14.41 -3.14
N GLU A 128 -6.61 -15.63 -3.70
CA GLU A 128 -6.37 -16.86 -2.93
C GLU A 128 -5.12 -16.77 -2.04
N SER A 129 -4.01 -16.26 -2.57
CA SER A 129 -2.77 -16.09 -1.79
C SER A 129 -2.94 -15.08 -0.64
N ARG A 130 -3.76 -14.05 -0.84
CA ARG A 130 -4.06 -13.05 0.20
C ARG A 130 -4.94 -13.65 1.29
N LEU A 131 -5.97 -14.41 0.91
CA LEU A 131 -6.84 -15.14 1.84
C LEU A 131 -6.04 -16.17 2.66
N GLU A 132 -5.14 -16.93 2.02
CA GLU A 132 -4.27 -17.90 2.69
C GLU A 132 -3.38 -17.22 3.72
N GLN A 133 -2.73 -16.11 3.35
CA GLN A 133 -1.83 -15.39 4.24
C GLN A 133 -2.59 -14.80 5.44
N PHE A 134 -3.74 -14.18 5.21
CA PHE A 134 -4.62 -13.70 6.28
C PHE A 134 -5.01 -14.83 7.23
N ALA A 135 -5.50 -15.96 6.71
CA ALA A 135 -5.90 -17.10 7.52
C ALA A 135 -4.73 -17.69 8.31
N LYS A 136 -3.54 -17.79 7.71
CA LYS A 136 -2.32 -18.25 8.37
C LYS A 136 -1.93 -17.37 9.55
N GLU A 137 -1.95 -16.05 9.37
CA GLU A 137 -1.60 -15.09 10.42
C GLU A 137 -2.63 -15.10 11.54
N VAL A 138 -3.92 -15.10 11.20
CA VAL A 138 -5.01 -15.19 12.18
C VAL A 138 -5.00 -16.52 12.93
N LYS A 139 -4.67 -17.64 12.28
CA LYS A 139 -4.48 -18.93 12.97
C LYS A 139 -3.32 -18.88 13.97
N ALA A 140 -2.27 -18.10 13.68
CA ALA A 140 -1.14 -17.95 14.59
C ALA A 140 -1.48 -17.01 15.77
N SER A 141 -2.16 -15.88 15.53
CA SER A 141 -2.48 -14.88 16.56
C SER A 141 -3.75 -15.21 17.35
N GLN A 142 -4.69 -15.95 16.75
CA GLN A 142 -6.07 -16.15 17.19
C GLN A 142 -6.93 -14.87 17.27
N ILE A 143 -6.44 -13.76 16.72
CA ILE A 143 -7.06 -12.42 16.78
C ILE A 143 -7.20 -11.86 15.36
N ILE A 144 -8.37 -11.26 15.11
CA ILE A 144 -8.69 -10.45 13.94
C ILE A 144 -8.96 -9.03 14.44
N TYR A 145 -8.56 -8.04 13.67
CA TYR A 145 -8.81 -6.62 13.95
C TYR A 145 -9.82 -6.07 12.94
N THR A 146 -10.71 -5.21 13.40
CA THR A 146 -11.54 -4.33 12.55
C THR A 146 -11.58 -2.93 13.19
N LEU A 147 -12.22 -1.97 12.55
CA LEU A 147 -12.44 -0.65 13.13
C LEU A 147 -13.93 -0.44 13.42
N ILE A 148 -14.25 0.20 14.55
CA ILE A 148 -15.63 0.45 15.00
C ILE A 148 -15.84 1.92 15.36
N ASP A 149 -16.96 2.49 14.92
CA ASP A 149 -17.49 3.73 15.49
C ASP A 149 -18.15 3.39 16.84
N GLU A 150 -17.50 3.70 17.95
CA GLU A 150 -18.05 3.38 19.28
C GLU A 150 -19.37 4.12 19.60
N LYS A 151 -19.68 5.21 18.88
CA LYS A 151 -20.91 5.99 19.12
C LYS A 151 -22.09 5.40 18.37
N GLU A 152 -21.88 5.12 17.08
CA GLU A 152 -22.94 4.64 16.19
C GLU A 152 -22.99 3.10 16.12
N GLY A 153 -21.94 2.41 16.58
CA GLY A 153 -21.82 0.95 16.56
C GLY A 153 -21.52 0.36 15.18
N GLY A 154 -21.22 1.19 14.18
CA GLY A 154 -20.91 0.78 12.81
C GLY A 154 -19.48 0.26 12.68
N LEU A 155 -19.28 -0.79 11.87
CA LEU A 155 -17.96 -1.28 11.51
C LEU A 155 -17.43 -0.58 10.26
N ALA A 156 -16.10 -0.55 10.13
CA ALA A 156 -15.43 -0.11 8.91
C ALA A 156 -15.87 -0.96 7.72
N CYS A 157 -16.42 -0.26 6.73
CA CYS A 157 -16.86 -0.81 5.47
C CYS A 157 -16.48 0.10 4.30
N ALA A 158 -16.41 -0.50 3.11
CA ALA A 158 -16.30 0.20 1.84
C ALA A 158 -17.34 -0.37 0.86
N ALA A 159 -17.76 0.42 -0.12
CA ALA A 159 -18.57 -0.10 -1.21
C ALA A 159 -17.74 -1.07 -2.05
N SER A 160 -18.33 -2.19 -2.46
CA SER A 160 -17.68 -3.14 -3.36
C SER A 160 -17.40 -2.49 -4.72
N ALA A 161 -16.26 -2.83 -5.32
CA ALA A 161 -15.91 -2.39 -6.66
C ALA A 161 -16.71 -3.14 -7.76
N GLU A 162 -17.16 -4.37 -7.47
CA GLU A 162 -17.78 -5.26 -8.46
C GLU A 162 -19.27 -5.55 -8.20
N GLU A 163 -19.69 -5.51 -6.93
CA GLU A 163 -21.04 -5.89 -6.50
C GLU A 163 -21.81 -4.70 -5.89
N ASP A 164 -23.15 -4.74 -5.94
CA ASP A 164 -24.02 -3.75 -5.28
C ASP A 164 -24.20 -4.12 -3.80
N THR A 165 -23.10 -4.14 -3.06
CA THR A 165 -23.04 -4.47 -1.62
C THR A 165 -21.84 -3.82 -0.93
N ASP A 166 -21.84 -3.87 0.40
CA ASP A 166 -20.75 -3.37 1.22
C ASP A 166 -19.76 -4.49 1.59
N VAL A 167 -18.49 -4.11 1.71
CA VAL A 167 -17.36 -4.95 2.11
C VAL A 167 -16.98 -4.58 3.54
N LEU A 168 -17.12 -5.51 4.49
CA LEU A 168 -16.63 -5.34 5.85
C LEU A 168 -15.12 -5.63 5.91
N LEU A 169 -14.39 -4.77 6.61
CA LEU A 169 -12.92 -4.76 6.56
C LEU A 169 -12.30 -5.38 7.82
N PHE A 170 -11.36 -6.29 7.59
CA PHE A 170 -10.67 -7.05 8.63
C PHE A 170 -9.17 -7.12 8.35
N TRP A 171 -8.37 -7.10 9.43
CA TRP A 171 -6.92 -7.19 9.36
C TRP A 171 -6.41 -8.28 10.31
N SER A 172 -5.35 -8.96 9.91
CA SER A 172 -4.63 -9.94 10.75
C SER A 172 -3.59 -9.28 11.66
N ASN A 173 -3.28 -8.00 11.43
CA ASN A 173 -2.26 -7.24 12.15
C ASN A 173 -2.79 -5.89 12.64
N GLU A 174 -2.61 -5.61 13.94
CA GLU A 174 -3.04 -4.37 14.59
C GLU A 174 -2.38 -3.13 13.96
N THR A 175 -1.09 -3.19 13.63
CA THR A 175 -0.35 -2.05 13.06
C THR A 175 -0.97 -1.63 11.73
N THR A 176 -1.33 -2.60 10.89
CA THR A 176 -1.96 -2.34 9.59
C THR A 176 -3.38 -1.80 9.79
N ALA A 177 -4.17 -2.36 10.70
CA ALA A 177 -5.50 -1.83 11.03
C ALA A 177 -5.43 -0.37 11.52
N ASN A 178 -4.46 -0.08 12.39
CA ASN A 178 -4.33 1.24 13.02
C ASN A 178 -4.07 2.36 12.00
N GLN A 179 -3.44 2.07 10.87
CA GLN A 179 -3.19 3.05 9.79
C GLN A 179 -4.49 3.64 9.21
N TRP A 180 -5.62 2.94 9.36
CA TRP A 180 -6.91 3.38 8.82
C TRP A 180 -7.69 4.29 9.79
N THR A 181 -7.28 4.37 11.06
CA THR A 181 -7.95 5.21 12.07
C THR A 181 -7.85 6.72 11.77
N GLU A 182 -6.84 7.14 11.00
CA GLU A 182 -6.70 8.54 10.57
C GLU A 182 -7.79 8.95 9.56
N GLU A 183 -8.20 8.03 8.69
CA GLU A 183 -9.23 8.29 7.68
C GLU A 183 -10.64 8.16 8.26
N TRP A 184 -10.89 7.09 9.03
CA TRP A 184 -12.16 6.96 9.77
C TRP A 184 -12.05 7.66 11.12
N LYS A 185 -12.07 8.99 11.07
CA LYS A 185 -12.02 9.82 12.28
C LYS A 185 -13.10 9.42 13.28
N GLY A 186 -12.67 8.99 14.46
CA GLY A 186 -13.56 8.58 15.54
C GLY A 186 -13.75 7.07 15.65
N TYR A 187 -13.21 6.28 14.71
CA TYR A 187 -13.19 4.84 14.82
C TYR A 187 -12.01 4.38 15.70
N THR A 188 -12.23 3.32 16.46
CA THR A 188 -11.20 2.66 17.28
C THR A 188 -10.99 1.22 16.81
N ILE A 189 -9.85 0.63 17.17
CA ILE A 189 -9.57 -0.77 16.87
C ILE A 189 -10.46 -1.67 17.73
N LEU A 190 -11.13 -2.62 17.09
CA LEU A 190 -11.86 -3.70 17.73
C LEU A 190 -11.16 -5.03 17.46
N GLU A 191 -10.80 -5.72 18.54
CA GLU A 191 -10.30 -7.10 18.48
C GLU A 191 -11.46 -8.10 18.48
N ILE A 192 -11.38 -9.07 17.58
CA ILE A 192 -12.35 -10.16 17.41
C ILE A 192 -11.58 -11.48 17.54
N SER A 193 -12.02 -12.35 18.45
CA SER A 193 -11.45 -13.70 18.55
C SER A 193 -11.75 -14.51 17.30
N LEU A 194 -10.83 -15.39 16.87
CA LEU A 194 -11.08 -16.27 15.72
C LEU A 194 -12.36 -17.10 15.88
N SER A 195 -12.66 -17.59 17.09
CA SER A 195 -13.91 -18.32 17.34
C SER A 195 -15.15 -17.44 17.11
N ASP A 196 -15.13 -16.18 17.55
CA ASP A 196 -16.25 -15.27 17.31
C ASP A 196 -16.37 -14.87 15.85
N PHE A 197 -15.23 -14.65 15.18
CA PHE A 197 -15.17 -14.38 13.74
C PHE A 197 -15.88 -15.47 12.94
N LEU A 198 -15.49 -16.73 13.14
CA LEU A 198 -16.08 -17.85 12.40
C LEU A 198 -17.56 -18.09 12.74
N LYS A 199 -17.96 -17.95 14.01
CA LYS A 199 -19.33 -18.29 14.43
C LYS A 199 -20.33 -17.17 14.15
N LYS A 200 -19.95 -15.94 14.45
CA LYS A 200 -20.85 -14.78 14.46
C LYS A 200 -20.68 -13.95 13.19
N TRP A 201 -19.45 -13.61 12.85
CA TRP A 201 -19.17 -12.65 11.78
C TRP A 201 -19.35 -13.27 10.39
N ILE A 202 -18.75 -14.43 10.12
CA ILE A 202 -18.94 -15.14 8.84
C ILE A 202 -20.44 -15.39 8.60
N SER A 203 -21.14 -16.00 9.56
CA SER A 203 -22.57 -16.29 9.44
C SER A 203 -23.45 -15.03 9.28
N GLY A 204 -23.10 -13.95 9.99
CA GLY A 204 -23.81 -12.67 9.90
C GLY A 204 -23.66 -12.04 8.53
N MET A 205 -22.43 -11.93 8.03
CA MET A 205 -22.15 -11.39 6.70
C MET A 205 -22.86 -12.15 5.58
N GLN A 206 -22.87 -13.49 5.64
CA GLN A 206 -23.59 -14.30 4.65
C GLN A 206 -25.10 -14.04 4.65
N LYS A 207 -25.69 -13.83 5.83
CA LYS A 207 -27.12 -13.55 5.96
C LYS A 207 -27.46 -12.15 5.44
N ASP A 208 -26.57 -11.19 5.67
CA ASP A 208 -26.77 -9.78 5.34
C ASP A 208 -26.32 -9.46 3.90
N GLY A 209 -25.73 -10.43 3.18
CA GLY A 209 -25.27 -10.26 1.80
C GLY A 209 -24.00 -9.42 1.66
N LEU A 210 -23.20 -9.35 2.73
CA LEU A 210 -21.98 -8.54 2.80
C LEU A 210 -20.74 -9.34 2.38
N LEU A 211 -19.77 -8.66 1.79
CA LEU A 211 -18.46 -9.22 1.47
C LEU A 211 -17.46 -8.99 2.61
N CYS A 212 -16.36 -9.73 2.58
CA CYS A 212 -15.23 -9.53 3.49
C CYS A 212 -13.99 -9.06 2.75
N GLY A 213 -13.44 -7.94 3.21
CA GLY A 213 -12.16 -7.41 2.78
C GLY A 213 -11.08 -7.72 3.80
N VAL A 214 -10.01 -8.41 3.38
CA VAL A 214 -8.92 -8.81 4.28
C VAL A 214 -7.61 -8.09 3.96
N ASN A 215 -6.94 -7.60 5.00
CA ASN A 215 -5.63 -6.95 4.93
C ASN A 215 -5.53 -5.84 3.88
N TRP A 216 -6.58 -5.03 3.76
CA TRP A 216 -6.59 -3.90 2.84
C TRP A 216 -5.48 -2.90 3.17
N LYS A 217 -4.77 -2.43 2.14
CA LYS A 217 -3.76 -1.37 2.17
C LYS A 217 -4.12 -0.25 1.19
N ARG A 218 -3.48 0.92 1.35
CA ARG A 218 -3.78 2.13 0.56
C ARG A 218 -3.45 2.00 -0.91
N SER A 219 -2.34 1.36 -1.24
CA SER A 219 -1.89 1.21 -2.62
C SER A 219 -2.23 -0.16 -3.22
N ILE A 220 -2.71 -1.08 -2.37
CA ILE A 220 -3.03 -2.47 -2.72
C ILE A 220 -4.26 -2.88 -1.91
N SER A 221 -5.48 -2.61 -2.39
CA SER A 221 -6.63 -3.38 -1.88
C SER A 221 -7.83 -3.39 -2.80
N GLU A 222 -8.12 -4.58 -3.31
CA GLU A 222 -9.41 -4.97 -3.90
C GLU A 222 -9.73 -6.43 -3.54
N THR A 223 -9.18 -6.96 -2.44
CA THR A 223 -9.55 -8.33 -2.02
C THR A 223 -10.95 -8.27 -1.43
N GLU A 224 -11.94 -8.56 -2.25
CA GLU A 224 -13.35 -8.66 -1.89
C GLU A 224 -13.76 -10.12 -2.03
N SER A 225 -13.94 -10.82 -0.91
CA SER A 225 -14.28 -12.24 -0.92
C SER A 225 -15.64 -12.47 -0.30
N GLU A 226 -16.37 -13.45 -0.82
CA GLU A 226 -17.51 -14.01 -0.10
C GLU A 226 -17.05 -14.58 1.26
N PRO A 227 -17.84 -14.41 2.34
CA PRO A 227 -17.49 -14.99 3.64
C PRO A 227 -17.39 -16.52 3.60
N ALA A 228 -18.16 -17.19 2.73
CA ALA A 228 -18.10 -18.63 2.54
C ALA A 228 -16.71 -19.08 2.03
N LYS A 229 -16.16 -18.34 1.06
CA LYS A 229 -14.85 -18.59 0.47
C LYS A 229 -13.74 -18.34 1.49
N LEU A 230 -13.80 -17.23 2.24
CA LEU A 230 -12.85 -16.97 3.33
C LEU A 230 -12.87 -18.08 4.38
N ASN A 231 -14.05 -18.57 4.76
CA ASN A 231 -14.19 -19.62 5.76
C ASN A 231 -13.52 -20.95 5.36
N MET A 232 -13.32 -21.23 4.06
CA MET A 232 -12.62 -22.44 3.61
C MET A 232 -11.14 -22.48 4.00
N TRP A 233 -10.55 -21.33 4.35
CA TRP A 233 -9.15 -21.23 4.76
C TRP A 233 -8.93 -21.49 6.25
N PHE A 234 -10.00 -21.61 7.05
CA PHE A 234 -9.95 -21.84 8.49
C PHE A 234 -10.18 -23.30 8.87
#